data_AF-A0A401YDL0-F1
#
_entry.id   AF-A0A401YDL0-F1
#
_cell.length_a   1.000
_cell.length_b   1.000
_cell.length_c   1.000
_cell.angle_alpha   90.00
_cell.angle_beta   90.00
_cell.angle_gamma   90.00
#
_symmetry.space_group_name_H-M   'P 1'
#
loop_
_entity.id
_entity.type
_entity.pdbx_description
1 polymer ?
#
loop_
_entity_poly.entity_id
_entity_poly.type
_entity_poly.pdbx_seq_one_letter_code
_entity_poly.pdbx_strand_id
1 'polypeptide(L)'
;MADFAIDYTNLHEINTKLRELAKQADSGSGGAFRELGDAGAAERRAALGTSGLSTSFNSFFHHSKSRTAKAKEGLNKLADSFKAVSDLFFDQDSRISGSAGLITTGLGIDQWRNTKAAHDKWLADKAKWDDYLASIGATQYFRDHPNESIRHVCHDPEAPAWCAAWIAKGEDSAPPKPGDEPPKPSDKPPTSHHYEDEHGKIDVSVELDKDNNIVKETSKITNPQGQTYETTTTYKGPPEWVDNVPGAGKDGRPGRIDVRDYSITTTLSDGTKSTSDFTIDKDGSGTMISHSGKTTEHYIRDGPKGEWKRDPKYADEDAGRDGTEKGGGVQKPPPGGKLN
;
A
#
# COMPACT_ATOMS: atom_id res chain seq x y z
N MET A 1 -9.16 8.85 0.46
CA MET A 1 -7.88 8.37 1.03
C MET A 1 -8.18 6.99 1.56
N ALA A 2 -7.65 5.96 0.89
CA ALA A 2 -7.80 4.59 1.35
C ALA A 2 -6.82 4.42 2.52
N ASP A 3 -7.38 4.38 3.72
CA ASP A 3 -6.61 4.10 4.94
C ASP A 3 -6.27 2.61 4.90
N PHE A 4 -4.99 2.26 5.02
CA PHE A 4 -4.61 0.87 5.20
C PHE A 4 -5.00 0.48 6.62
N ALA A 5 -6.23 0.02 6.81
CA ALA A 5 -6.68 -0.48 8.09
C ALA A 5 -6.13 -1.90 8.31
N ILE A 6 -4.85 -1.98 8.62
CA ILE A 6 -4.31 -3.04 9.47
C ILE A 6 -4.55 -2.58 10.90
N ASP A 7 -5.10 -3.43 11.77
CA ASP A 7 -5.22 -3.09 13.18
C ASP A 7 -3.84 -3.15 13.85
N TYR A 8 -3.10 -2.06 13.72
CA TYR A 8 -1.77 -1.83 14.30
C TYR A 8 -1.77 -2.04 15.81
N THR A 9 -2.89 -1.75 16.47
CA THR A 9 -3.07 -1.95 17.91
C THR A 9 -3.03 -3.43 18.22
N ASN A 10 -3.75 -4.25 17.47
CA ASN A 10 -3.72 -5.70 17.64
C ASN A 10 -2.33 -6.30 17.35
N LEU A 11 -1.58 -5.82 16.37
CA LEU A 11 -0.22 -6.32 16.10
C LEU A 11 0.79 -5.91 17.19
N HIS A 12 0.72 -4.67 17.69
CA HIS A 12 1.53 -4.22 18.82
C HIS A 12 1.12 -4.87 20.14
N GLU A 13 -0.18 -5.13 20.33
CA GLU A 13 -0.71 -5.82 21.50
C GLU A 13 -0.34 -7.29 21.48
N ILE A 14 -0.38 -7.96 20.33
CA ILE A 14 0.16 -9.32 20.15
C ILE A 14 1.66 -9.33 20.41
N ASN A 15 2.43 -8.36 19.89
CA ASN A 15 3.85 -8.24 20.22
C ASN A 15 4.07 -8.12 21.73
N THR A 16 3.33 -7.22 22.38
CA THR A 16 3.43 -6.94 23.82
C THR A 16 3.04 -8.17 24.64
N LYS A 17 1.91 -8.80 24.33
CA LYS A 17 1.43 -10.03 24.98
C LYS A 17 2.40 -11.20 24.78
N LEU A 18 3.01 -11.34 23.60
CA LEU A 18 4.04 -12.36 23.34
C LEU A 18 5.32 -12.10 24.15
N ARG A 19 5.73 -10.84 24.30
CA ARG A 19 6.87 -10.45 25.15
C ARG A 19 6.56 -10.59 26.64
N GLU A 20 5.35 -10.28 27.06
CA GLU A 20 4.87 -10.49 28.42
C GLU A 20 4.77 -11.98 28.74
N LEU A 21 4.25 -12.79 27.82
CA LEU A 21 4.23 -14.24 27.93
C LEU A 21 5.66 -14.81 27.97
N ALA A 22 6.58 -14.27 27.18
CA ALA A 22 7.99 -14.62 27.22
C ALA A 22 8.65 -14.25 28.57
N LYS A 23 8.30 -13.11 29.16
CA LYS A 23 8.71 -12.70 30.52
C LYS A 23 8.07 -13.58 31.60
N GLN A 24 6.79 -13.92 31.46
CA GLN A 24 6.07 -14.77 32.42
C GLN A 24 6.59 -16.20 32.40
N ALA A 25 6.91 -16.73 31.21
CA ALA A 25 7.60 -18.00 31.05
C ALA A 25 8.97 -17.98 31.74
N ASP A 26 9.69 -16.85 31.71
CA ASP A 26 10.95 -16.66 32.44
C ASP A 26 10.73 -16.64 33.97
N SER A 27 9.67 -15.98 34.43
CA SER A 27 9.33 -15.83 35.87
C SER A 27 8.65 -17.06 36.48
N GLY A 28 8.09 -17.97 35.68
CA GLY A 28 7.46 -19.22 36.14
C GLY A 28 8.43 -20.19 36.83
N SER A 29 9.73 -19.86 36.84
CA SER A 29 10.76 -20.58 37.60
C SER A 29 11.15 -19.90 38.91
N GLY A 30 10.57 -18.77 39.30
CA GLY A 30 11.01 -17.99 40.47
C GLY A 30 10.89 -18.70 41.84
N GLY A 31 11.65 -18.20 42.82
CA GLY A 31 11.60 -18.65 44.22
C GLY A 31 12.40 -19.91 44.53
N ALA A 32 12.01 -20.60 45.61
CA ALA A 32 12.74 -21.75 46.17
C ALA A 32 13.02 -22.86 45.15
N PHE A 33 12.19 -23.01 44.11
CA PHE A 33 12.39 -24.00 43.04
C PHE A 33 13.62 -23.70 42.18
N ARG A 34 13.87 -22.44 41.83
CA ARG A 34 15.08 -22.03 41.09
C ARG A 34 16.29 -21.89 41.97
N GLU A 35 16.13 -21.39 43.18
CA GLU A 35 17.23 -21.35 44.16
C GLU A 35 17.77 -22.76 44.40
N LEU A 36 16.87 -23.72 44.58
CA LEU A 36 17.23 -25.12 44.71
C LEU A 36 17.73 -25.73 43.39
N GLY A 37 17.18 -25.33 42.25
CA GLY A 37 17.58 -25.83 40.92
C GLY A 37 18.98 -25.40 40.50
N ASP A 38 19.35 -24.15 40.78
CA ASP A 38 20.66 -23.56 40.47
C ASP A 38 21.72 -23.86 41.56
N ALA A 39 21.32 -24.37 42.74
CA ALA A 39 22.23 -24.69 43.84
C ALA A 39 23.22 -25.85 43.54
N GLY A 40 24.36 -25.82 44.23
CA GLY A 40 25.36 -26.88 44.14
C GLY A 40 24.82 -28.25 44.57
N ALA A 41 25.44 -29.34 44.11
CA ALA A 41 25.00 -30.70 44.44
C ALA A 41 24.95 -30.97 45.96
N ALA A 42 25.86 -30.35 46.73
CA ALA A 42 25.90 -30.46 48.19
C ALA A 42 24.72 -29.73 48.86
N GLU A 43 24.40 -28.51 48.42
CA GLU A 43 23.30 -27.70 48.97
C GLU A 43 21.93 -28.27 48.61
N ARG A 44 21.76 -28.73 47.37
CA ARG A 44 20.54 -29.45 46.97
C ARG A 44 20.31 -30.71 47.77
N ARG A 45 21.37 -31.48 47.98
CA ARG A 45 21.29 -32.70 48.79
C ARG A 45 20.96 -32.35 50.24
N ALA A 46 21.50 -31.27 50.78
CA ALA A 46 21.19 -30.81 52.13
C ALA A 46 19.71 -30.40 52.27
N ALA A 47 19.13 -29.79 51.24
CA ALA A 47 17.73 -29.37 51.23
C ALA A 47 16.72 -30.50 50.90
N LEU A 48 17.08 -31.44 50.01
CA LEU A 48 16.21 -32.52 49.55
C LEU A 48 16.40 -33.84 50.31
N GLY A 49 17.37 -33.90 51.23
CA GLY A 49 17.63 -35.03 52.14
C GLY A 49 18.25 -36.28 51.49
N THR A 50 18.19 -36.44 50.16
CA THR A 50 18.75 -37.62 49.47
C THR A 50 19.46 -37.26 48.16
N SER A 51 20.51 -38.03 47.82
CA SER A 51 21.22 -37.87 46.55
C SER A 51 20.36 -38.24 45.34
N GLY A 52 19.51 -39.25 45.45
CA GLY A 52 18.62 -39.69 44.37
C GLY A 52 17.62 -38.59 43.99
N LEU A 53 16.96 -37.99 44.97
CA LEU A 53 16.01 -36.89 44.73
C LEU A 53 16.73 -35.64 44.20
N SER A 54 17.92 -35.32 44.72
CA SER A 54 18.76 -34.24 44.21
C SER A 54 19.09 -34.39 42.72
N THR A 55 19.49 -35.59 42.29
CA THR A 55 19.84 -35.84 40.88
C THR A 55 18.61 -35.79 39.98
N SER A 56 17.50 -36.42 40.37
CA SER A 56 16.26 -36.39 39.58
C SER A 56 15.68 -34.98 39.47
N PHE A 57 15.70 -34.21 40.56
CA PHE A 57 15.29 -32.81 40.57
C PHE A 57 16.19 -31.95 39.69
N ASN A 58 17.52 -32.14 39.73
CA ASN A 58 18.47 -31.44 38.87
C ASN A 58 18.18 -31.67 37.37
N SER A 59 17.99 -32.93 36.98
CA SER A 59 17.67 -33.29 35.59
C SER A 59 16.33 -32.70 35.15
N PHE A 60 15.29 -32.81 35.99
CA PHE A 60 13.98 -32.23 35.72
C PHE A 60 14.06 -30.70 35.58
N PHE A 61 14.77 -30.03 36.49
CA PHE A 61 14.96 -28.59 36.49
C PHE A 61 15.65 -28.11 35.21
N HIS A 62 16.77 -28.73 34.80
CA HIS A 62 17.47 -28.33 33.57
C HIS A 62 16.67 -28.62 32.30
N HIS A 63 15.93 -29.73 32.23
CA HIS A 63 15.06 -30.01 31.09
C HIS A 63 13.89 -29.03 31.00
N SER A 64 13.27 -28.71 32.13
CA SER A 64 12.22 -27.70 32.23
C SER A 64 12.76 -26.33 31.82
N LYS A 65 13.88 -25.87 32.41
CA LYS A 65 14.57 -24.62 32.10
C LYS A 65 14.94 -24.51 30.62
N SER A 66 15.44 -25.58 30.01
CA SER A 66 15.80 -25.60 28.59
C SER A 66 14.59 -25.48 27.67
N ARG A 67 13.49 -26.18 27.95
CA ARG A 67 12.25 -26.07 27.17
C ARG A 67 11.62 -24.69 27.30
N THR A 68 11.61 -24.14 28.51
CA THR A 68 11.13 -22.77 28.77
C THR A 68 11.99 -21.73 28.08
N ALA A 69 13.31 -21.90 28.05
CA ALA A 69 14.22 -21.01 27.30
C ALA A 69 13.96 -21.06 25.78
N LYS A 70 13.73 -22.25 25.21
CA LYS A 70 13.37 -22.39 23.79
C LYS A 70 12.00 -21.79 23.48
N ALA A 71 11.02 -21.96 24.36
CA ALA A 71 9.71 -21.33 24.22
C ALA A 71 9.83 -19.79 24.29
N LYS A 72 10.61 -19.26 25.22
CA LYS A 72 10.94 -17.82 25.31
C LYS A 72 11.61 -17.29 24.04
N GLU A 73 12.58 -18.02 23.50
CA GLU A 73 13.23 -17.65 22.24
C GLU A 73 12.25 -17.66 21.07
N GLY A 74 11.38 -18.68 20.97
CA GLY A 74 10.33 -18.74 19.96
C GLY A 74 9.30 -17.61 20.08
N LEU A 75 8.87 -17.29 21.31
CA LEU A 75 7.95 -16.18 21.59
C LEU A 75 8.59 -14.82 21.26
N ASN A 76 9.87 -14.63 21.56
CA ASN A 76 10.59 -13.41 21.18
C ASN A 76 10.79 -13.30 19.66
N LYS A 77 11.15 -14.38 18.96
CA LYS A 77 11.26 -14.37 17.48
C LYS A 77 9.91 -14.08 16.82
N LEU A 78 8.83 -14.65 17.36
CA LEU A 78 7.48 -14.38 16.90
C LEU A 78 7.11 -12.91 17.16
N ALA A 79 7.38 -12.41 18.37
CA ALA A 79 7.21 -11.00 18.69
C ALA A 79 8.03 -10.11 17.74
N ASP A 80 9.31 -10.38 17.52
CA ASP A 80 10.18 -9.64 16.62
C ASP A 80 9.66 -9.66 15.17
N SER A 81 9.03 -10.76 14.73
CA SER A 81 8.35 -10.82 13.43
C SER A 81 7.13 -9.90 13.39
N PHE A 82 6.27 -9.93 14.42
CA PHE A 82 5.13 -9.01 14.56
C PHE A 82 5.57 -7.54 14.64
N LYS A 83 6.70 -7.26 15.32
CA LYS A 83 7.29 -5.94 15.39
C LYS A 83 7.88 -5.52 14.05
N ALA A 84 8.60 -6.38 13.34
CA ALA A 84 9.15 -6.06 12.03
C ALA A 84 8.03 -5.76 11.02
N VAL A 85 6.92 -6.50 11.06
CA VAL A 85 5.72 -6.21 10.26
C VAL A 85 5.10 -4.88 10.70
N SER A 86 4.89 -4.69 12.00
CA SER A 86 4.32 -3.44 12.53
C SER A 86 5.18 -2.22 12.21
N ASP A 87 6.50 -2.31 12.37
CA ASP A 87 7.45 -1.23 12.10
C ASP A 87 7.58 -0.97 10.59
N LEU A 88 7.62 -2.02 9.76
CA LEU A 88 7.65 -1.86 8.30
C LEU A 88 6.36 -1.23 7.77
N PHE A 89 5.20 -1.65 8.30
CA PHE A 89 3.91 -1.06 7.95
C PHE A 89 3.70 0.30 8.61
N PHE A 90 4.31 0.63 9.74
CA PHE A 90 4.28 1.97 10.34
C PHE A 90 5.23 2.94 9.64
N ASP A 91 6.40 2.49 9.20
CA ASP A 91 7.32 3.27 8.35
C ASP A 91 6.77 3.41 6.92
N GLN A 92 6.01 2.41 6.44
CA GLN A 92 5.22 2.55 5.22
C GLN A 92 4.00 3.43 5.44
N ASP A 93 3.22 3.28 6.52
CA ASP A 93 1.99 4.05 6.77
C ASP A 93 2.27 5.52 7.12
N SER A 94 3.36 5.82 7.84
CA SER A 94 3.85 7.19 7.99
C SER A 94 4.34 7.81 6.66
N ARG A 95 4.62 6.99 5.64
CA ARG A 95 4.88 7.42 4.25
C ARG A 95 3.63 7.31 3.34
N ILE A 96 2.62 6.51 3.70
CA ILE A 96 1.45 6.12 2.89
C ILE A 96 0.15 6.81 3.35
N SER A 97 0.08 7.34 4.56
CA SER A 97 -0.99 8.22 5.10
C SER A 97 -1.15 9.54 4.31
N GLY A 98 -0.35 9.73 3.25
CA GLY A 98 -0.52 10.78 2.25
C GLY A 98 -0.72 10.31 0.81
N SER A 99 -0.85 9.01 0.52
CA SER A 99 -0.71 8.50 -0.86
C SER A 99 -1.58 7.29 -1.21
N ALA A 100 -2.87 7.53 -1.48
CA ALA A 100 -3.48 6.86 -2.62
C ALA A 100 -2.78 7.41 -3.88
N GLY A 101 -1.65 6.81 -4.26
CA GLY A 101 -0.83 7.31 -5.37
C GLY A 101 0.66 6.94 -5.39
N LEU A 102 1.26 6.39 -4.33
CA LEU A 102 2.70 6.07 -4.37
C LEU A 102 3.02 4.78 -5.14
N ILE A 103 2.13 3.77 -5.13
CA ILE A 103 2.27 2.57 -5.97
C ILE A 103 2.24 2.97 -7.46
N THR A 104 1.32 3.85 -7.86
CA THR A 104 1.24 4.35 -9.25
C THR A 104 2.37 5.29 -9.63
N THR A 105 2.79 6.17 -8.71
CA THR A 105 3.90 7.10 -8.95
C THR A 105 5.21 6.33 -9.12
N GLY A 106 5.43 5.26 -8.33
CA GLY A 106 6.59 4.38 -8.46
C GLY A 106 6.61 3.55 -9.74
N LEU A 107 5.43 3.21 -10.29
CA LEU A 107 5.31 2.46 -11.55
C LEU A 107 5.46 3.33 -12.80
N GLY A 108 5.30 4.66 -12.69
CA GLY A 108 5.35 5.55 -13.85
C GLY A 108 4.12 5.47 -14.76
N ILE A 109 3.00 4.94 -14.27
CA ILE A 109 1.75 4.81 -15.05
C ILE A 109 1.23 6.17 -15.52
N ASP A 110 1.27 7.18 -14.67
CA ASP A 110 0.79 8.52 -15.05
C ASP A 110 1.72 9.19 -16.07
N GLN A 111 3.03 8.97 -15.96
CA GLN A 111 3.98 9.40 -16.99
C GLN A 111 3.70 8.70 -18.32
N TRP A 112 3.44 7.39 -18.30
CA TRP A 112 3.06 6.64 -19.49
C TRP A 112 1.77 7.16 -20.12
N ARG A 113 0.71 7.38 -19.32
CA ARG A 113 -0.58 7.94 -19.78
C ARG A 113 -0.39 9.32 -20.41
N ASN A 114 0.38 10.20 -19.77
CA ASN A 114 0.66 11.54 -20.29
C ASN A 114 1.46 11.49 -21.60
N THR A 115 2.48 10.63 -21.67
CA THR A 115 3.30 10.43 -22.87
C THR A 115 2.45 9.88 -24.01
N LYS A 116 1.59 8.91 -23.73
CA LYS A 116 0.66 8.34 -24.70
C LYS A 116 -0.36 9.36 -25.19
N ALA A 117 -0.98 10.13 -24.31
CA ALA A 117 -1.91 11.17 -24.72
C ALA A 117 -1.25 12.24 -25.61
N ALA A 118 0.00 12.62 -25.30
CA ALA A 118 0.77 13.54 -26.12
C ALA A 118 1.11 12.96 -27.51
N HIS A 119 1.53 11.69 -27.57
CA HIS A 119 1.84 10.99 -28.82
C HIS A 119 0.60 10.77 -29.69
N ASP A 120 -0.51 10.30 -29.10
CA ASP A 120 -1.79 10.12 -29.80
C ASP A 120 -2.32 11.45 -30.35
N LYS A 121 -2.18 12.55 -29.58
CA LYS A 121 -2.52 13.89 -30.06
C LYS A 121 -1.63 14.33 -31.23
N TRP A 122 -0.32 14.12 -31.14
CA TRP A 122 0.61 14.44 -32.21
C TRP A 122 0.29 13.66 -33.49
N LEU A 123 -0.03 12.37 -33.40
CA LEU A 123 -0.46 11.56 -34.54
C LEU A 123 -1.73 12.12 -35.21
N ALA A 124 -2.71 12.53 -34.41
CA ALA A 124 -3.94 13.14 -34.92
C ALA A 124 -3.70 14.49 -35.60
N ASP A 125 -2.85 15.34 -35.02
CA ASP A 125 -2.48 16.64 -35.59
C ASP A 125 -1.63 16.45 -36.86
N LYS A 126 -0.73 15.46 -36.87
CA LYS A 126 0.06 15.06 -38.03
C LYS A 126 -0.80 14.54 -39.18
N ALA A 127 -1.78 13.69 -38.91
CA ALA A 127 -2.70 13.21 -39.94
C ALA A 127 -3.45 14.37 -40.61
N LYS A 128 -3.97 15.32 -39.82
CA LYS A 128 -4.65 16.52 -40.36
C LYS A 128 -3.71 17.38 -41.21
N TRP A 129 -2.46 17.54 -40.78
CA TRP A 129 -1.46 18.29 -41.52
C TRP A 129 -1.08 17.60 -42.84
N ASP A 130 -0.83 16.29 -42.81
CA ASP A 130 -0.49 15.51 -43.99
C ASP A 130 -1.65 15.49 -45.00
N ASP A 131 -2.90 15.37 -44.53
CA ASP A 131 -4.12 15.48 -45.36
C ASP A 131 -4.24 16.89 -45.98
N TYR A 132 -3.94 17.94 -45.21
CA TYR A 132 -3.95 19.31 -45.71
C TYR A 132 -2.91 19.51 -46.81
N LEU A 133 -1.67 19.05 -46.58
CA LEU A 133 -0.58 19.12 -47.57
C LEU A 133 -0.92 18.35 -48.84
N ALA A 134 -1.55 17.18 -48.73
CA ALA A 134 -2.04 16.43 -49.88
C ALA A 134 -3.10 17.22 -50.65
N SER A 135 -4.01 17.91 -49.93
CA SER A 135 -5.08 18.70 -50.54
C SER A 135 -4.61 19.92 -51.33
N ILE A 136 -3.41 20.44 -51.02
CA ILE A 136 -2.78 21.54 -51.77
C ILE A 136 -1.69 21.06 -52.74
N GLY A 137 -1.35 19.76 -52.73
CA GLY A 137 -0.30 19.20 -53.59
C GLY A 137 1.13 19.47 -53.09
N ALA A 138 1.31 19.77 -51.80
CA ALA A 138 2.59 20.15 -51.20
C ALA A 138 3.29 19.02 -50.41
N THR A 139 2.73 17.80 -50.40
CA THR A 139 3.24 16.67 -49.60
C THR A 139 4.72 16.37 -49.84
N GLN A 140 5.17 16.34 -51.10
CA GLN A 140 6.57 16.05 -51.43
C GLN A 140 7.50 17.17 -50.94
N TYR A 141 7.09 18.42 -51.14
CA TYR A 141 7.88 19.59 -50.73
C TYR A 141 8.15 19.59 -49.22
N PHE A 142 7.12 19.42 -48.39
CA PHE A 142 7.30 19.41 -46.92
C PHE A 142 7.88 18.10 -46.36
N ARG A 143 7.96 17.04 -47.17
CA ARG A 143 8.75 15.85 -46.82
C ARG A 143 10.24 16.16 -46.90
N ASP A 144 10.65 16.88 -47.96
CA ASP A 144 12.05 17.23 -48.21
C ASP A 144 12.47 18.48 -47.41
N HIS A 145 11.52 19.33 -47.06
CA HIS A 145 11.71 20.58 -46.30
C HIS A 145 10.80 20.64 -45.06
N PRO A 146 10.99 19.75 -44.07
CA PRO A 146 10.07 19.60 -42.94
C PRO A 146 10.04 20.82 -42.01
N ASN A 147 11.02 21.72 -42.07
CA ASN A 147 11.11 22.89 -41.19
C ASN A 147 10.54 24.18 -41.80
N GLU A 148 10.21 24.16 -43.09
CA GLU A 148 9.69 25.35 -43.78
C GLU A 148 8.27 25.73 -43.33
N SER A 149 7.93 26.99 -43.58
CA SER A 149 6.59 27.56 -43.37
C SER A 149 5.91 27.76 -44.72
N ILE A 150 4.66 27.30 -44.86
CA ILE A 150 3.86 27.52 -46.08
C ILE A 150 3.82 29.00 -46.45
N ARG A 151 3.60 29.87 -45.46
CA ARG A 151 3.54 31.32 -45.67
C ARG A 151 4.87 31.87 -46.18
N HIS A 152 5.99 31.39 -45.68
CA HIS A 152 7.31 31.84 -46.12
C HIS A 152 7.56 31.44 -47.58
N VAL A 153 7.32 30.17 -47.90
CA VAL A 153 7.54 29.59 -49.23
C VAL A 153 6.63 30.21 -50.29
N CYS A 154 5.37 30.51 -49.94
CA CYS A 154 4.39 31.04 -50.89
C CYS A 154 4.42 32.56 -51.08
N HIS A 155 5.19 33.29 -50.27
CA HIS A 155 5.48 34.71 -50.51
C HIS A 155 6.85 34.92 -51.18
N ASP A 156 7.59 33.85 -51.47
CA ASP A 156 8.84 33.92 -52.22
C ASP A 156 8.57 34.24 -53.71
N PRO A 157 9.40 35.07 -54.38
CA PRO A 157 9.28 35.32 -55.83
C PRO A 157 9.32 34.05 -56.69
N GLU A 158 9.95 32.97 -56.23
CA GLU A 158 10.03 31.66 -56.88
C GLU A 158 9.08 30.63 -56.24
N ALA A 159 7.90 31.09 -55.78
CA ALA A 159 6.92 30.25 -55.11
C ALA A 159 6.52 29.01 -55.95
N PRO A 160 6.49 27.81 -55.34
CA PRO A 160 6.03 26.58 -55.99
C PRO A 160 4.57 26.67 -56.48
N ALA A 161 4.24 25.91 -57.53
CA ALA A 161 2.90 25.90 -58.13
C ALA A 161 1.76 25.53 -57.15
N TRP A 162 2.06 24.76 -56.10
CA TRP A 162 1.08 24.38 -55.08
C TRP A 162 0.60 25.58 -54.23
N CYS A 163 1.35 26.69 -54.20
CA CYS A 163 0.98 27.89 -53.47
C CYS A 163 -0.32 28.54 -53.97
N ALA A 164 -0.66 28.36 -55.25
CA ALA A 164 -1.94 28.81 -55.79
C ALA A 164 -3.14 28.09 -55.12
N ALA A 165 -3.01 26.79 -54.83
CA ALA A 165 -4.04 26.01 -54.15
C ALA A 165 -4.17 26.41 -52.67
N TRP A 166 -3.06 26.80 -52.04
CA TRP A 166 -3.06 27.34 -50.68
C TRP A 166 -3.79 28.69 -50.59
N ILE A 167 -3.45 29.65 -51.48
CA ILE A 167 -4.11 30.97 -51.54
C ILE A 167 -5.62 30.80 -51.81
N ALA A 168 -6.01 29.89 -52.70
CA ALA A 168 -7.42 29.62 -53.02
C ALA A 168 -8.22 29.05 -51.83
N LYS A 169 -7.58 28.32 -50.91
CA LYS A 169 -8.20 27.84 -49.67
C LYS A 169 -8.23 28.88 -48.56
N GLY A 170 -7.48 29.97 -48.69
CA GLY A 170 -7.29 31.03 -47.70
C GLY A 170 -6.01 30.84 -46.89
N GLU A 171 -5.27 31.92 -46.66
CA GLU A 171 -3.94 31.87 -46.02
C GLU A 171 -3.98 31.32 -44.59
N ASP A 172 -5.11 31.47 -43.89
CA ASP A 172 -5.31 30.99 -42.52
C ASP A 172 -6.00 29.61 -42.45
N SER A 173 -6.17 28.93 -43.60
CA SER A 173 -6.84 27.63 -43.67
C SER A 173 -5.99 26.45 -43.22
N ALA A 174 -4.68 26.67 -43.03
CA ALA A 174 -3.76 25.60 -42.65
C ALA A 174 -3.97 25.20 -41.19
N PRO A 175 -4.13 23.89 -40.88
CA PRO A 175 -4.09 23.44 -39.50
C PRO A 175 -2.70 23.74 -38.90
N PRO A 176 -2.59 23.85 -37.57
CA PRO A 176 -1.28 24.01 -36.93
C PRO A 176 -0.34 22.88 -37.36
N LYS A 177 0.86 23.25 -37.81
CA LYS A 177 1.92 22.28 -38.11
C LYS A 177 2.23 21.50 -36.84
N PRO A 178 2.19 20.15 -36.88
CA PRO A 178 2.62 19.35 -35.74
C PRO A 178 4.09 19.69 -35.45
N GLY A 179 4.42 19.94 -34.18
CA GLY A 179 5.81 20.10 -33.75
C GLY A 179 6.60 18.80 -33.86
N ASP A 180 7.74 18.74 -33.19
CA ASP A 180 8.53 17.51 -33.10
C ASP A 180 7.71 16.36 -32.50
N GLU A 181 7.96 15.14 -32.99
CA GLU A 181 7.31 13.94 -32.46
C GLU A 181 7.67 13.78 -30.97
N PRO A 182 6.69 13.75 -30.06
CA PRO A 182 6.97 13.48 -28.66
C PRO A 182 7.49 12.04 -28.51
N PRO A 183 8.21 11.72 -27.42
CA PRO A 183 8.69 10.35 -27.18
C PRO A 183 7.56 9.33 -27.31
N LYS A 184 7.77 8.29 -28.12
CA LYS A 184 6.80 7.20 -28.24
C LYS A 184 6.75 6.46 -26.89
N PRO A 185 5.58 6.30 -26.26
CA PRO A 185 5.45 5.47 -25.07
C PRO A 185 5.67 3.98 -25.41
N SER A 186 5.90 3.16 -24.39
CA SER A 186 5.81 1.70 -24.56
C SER A 186 4.39 1.30 -24.98
N ASP A 187 4.24 0.21 -25.74
CA ASP A 187 2.92 -0.23 -26.22
C ASP A 187 1.98 -0.65 -25.07
N LYS A 188 2.56 -1.08 -23.95
CA LYS A 188 1.83 -1.46 -22.73
C LYS A 188 2.22 -0.56 -21.55
N PRO A 189 1.28 -0.24 -20.65
CA PRO A 189 1.58 0.48 -19.43
C PRO A 189 2.49 -0.35 -18.51
N PRO A 190 3.36 0.29 -17.71
CA PRO A 190 4.12 -0.38 -16.68
C PRO A 190 3.18 -0.82 -15.55
N THR A 191 2.99 -2.13 -15.38
CA THR A 191 2.05 -2.68 -14.38
C THR A 191 2.73 -3.39 -13.23
N SER A 192 4.06 -3.46 -13.20
CA SER A 192 4.79 -4.05 -12.07
C SER A 192 6.15 -3.40 -11.83
N HIS A 193 6.60 -3.48 -10.58
CA HIS A 193 7.91 -3.06 -10.11
C HIS A 193 8.44 -4.09 -9.12
N HIS A 194 9.74 -4.36 -9.21
CA HIS A 194 10.45 -5.28 -8.33
C HIS A 194 11.67 -4.56 -7.75
N TYR A 195 11.84 -4.68 -6.44
CA TYR A 195 13.00 -4.19 -5.71
C TYR A 195 13.55 -5.32 -4.82
N GLU A 196 14.86 -5.48 -4.78
CA GLU A 196 15.55 -6.45 -3.94
C GLU A 196 16.86 -5.86 -3.41
N ASP A 197 17.09 -6.01 -2.11
CA ASP A 197 18.31 -5.62 -1.41
C ASP A 197 18.65 -6.62 -0.28
N GLU A 198 19.63 -6.28 0.56
CA GLU A 198 20.04 -7.10 1.71
C GLU A 198 18.94 -7.25 2.79
N HIS A 199 17.91 -6.40 2.74
CA HIS A 199 16.81 -6.34 3.71
C HIS A 199 15.51 -6.99 3.20
N GLY A 200 15.45 -7.43 1.95
CA GLY A 200 14.35 -8.25 1.43
C GLY A 200 14.00 -7.96 -0.02
N LYS A 201 12.79 -8.40 -0.39
CA LYS A 201 12.20 -8.22 -1.73
C LYS A 201 10.85 -7.53 -1.61
N ILE A 202 10.58 -6.61 -2.52
CA ILE A 202 9.29 -5.95 -2.67
C ILE A 202 8.86 -6.10 -4.11
N ASP A 203 7.76 -6.81 -4.31
CA ASP A 203 7.05 -6.93 -5.58
C ASP A 203 5.78 -6.09 -5.51
N VAL A 204 5.60 -5.20 -6.46
CA VAL A 204 4.38 -4.41 -6.60
C VAL A 204 3.81 -4.64 -8.00
N SER A 205 2.52 -4.90 -8.09
CA SER A 205 1.82 -5.02 -9.36
C SER A 205 0.44 -4.38 -9.31
N VAL A 206 -0.07 -3.99 -10.48
CA VAL A 206 -1.42 -3.47 -10.64
C VAL A 206 -2.12 -4.15 -11.79
N GLU A 207 -3.44 -4.30 -11.67
CA GLU A 207 -4.31 -4.70 -12.78
C GLU A 207 -5.12 -3.49 -13.23
N LEU A 208 -5.21 -3.34 -14.55
CA LEU A 208 -5.89 -2.24 -15.19
C LEU A 208 -7.16 -2.72 -15.90
N ASP A 209 -8.19 -1.87 -15.93
CA ASP A 209 -9.35 -2.07 -16.80
C ASP A 209 -9.03 -1.71 -18.27
N LYS A 210 -10.03 -1.85 -19.15
CA LYS A 210 -9.94 -1.52 -20.58
C LYS A 210 -9.58 -0.06 -20.88
N ASP A 211 -9.86 0.85 -19.94
CA ASP A 211 -9.61 2.28 -20.04
C ASP A 211 -8.30 2.66 -19.33
N ASN A 212 -7.50 1.64 -18.97
CA ASN A 212 -6.25 1.72 -18.21
C ASN A 212 -6.41 2.27 -16.79
N ASN A 213 -7.59 2.24 -16.18
CA ASN A 213 -7.76 2.59 -14.77
C ASN A 213 -7.36 1.42 -13.87
N ILE A 214 -6.85 1.71 -12.70
CA ILE A 214 -6.44 0.68 -11.75
C ILE A 214 -7.66 0.11 -11.05
N VAL A 215 -7.82 -1.19 -11.15
CA VAL A 215 -8.89 -1.96 -10.49
C VAL A 215 -8.35 -2.85 -9.38
N LYS A 216 -7.04 -3.14 -9.39
CA LYS A 216 -6.40 -3.93 -8.34
C LYS A 216 -4.94 -3.53 -8.17
N GLU A 217 -4.47 -3.51 -6.93
CA GLU A 217 -3.09 -3.28 -6.57
C GLU A 217 -2.66 -4.43 -5.65
N THR A 218 -1.51 -5.03 -5.94
CA THR A 218 -0.94 -6.09 -5.13
C THR A 218 0.48 -5.69 -4.73
N SER A 219 0.78 -5.74 -3.44
CA SER A 219 2.13 -5.64 -2.91
C SER A 219 2.49 -6.93 -2.20
N LYS A 220 3.69 -7.44 -2.46
CA LYS A 220 4.24 -8.61 -1.79
C LYS A 220 5.62 -8.28 -1.28
N ILE A 221 5.80 -8.42 0.02
CA ILE A 221 7.06 -8.18 0.70
C ILE A 221 7.59 -9.52 1.19
N THR A 222 8.86 -9.79 0.92
CA THR A 222 9.58 -10.97 1.42
C THR A 222 10.76 -10.51 2.25
N ASN A 223 10.83 -10.90 3.52
CA ASN A 223 11.98 -10.58 4.36
C ASN A 223 13.19 -11.50 4.07
N PRO A 224 14.39 -11.23 4.60
CA PRO A 224 15.58 -12.04 4.36
C PRO A 224 15.47 -13.48 4.90
N GLN A 225 14.55 -13.71 5.83
CA GLN A 225 14.23 -15.02 6.40
C GLN A 225 13.23 -15.82 5.54
N GLY A 226 12.76 -15.25 4.42
CA GLY A 226 11.84 -15.89 3.47
C GLY A 226 10.36 -15.80 3.87
N GLN A 227 10.00 -15.05 4.91
CA GLN A 227 8.60 -14.82 5.28
C GLN A 227 8.00 -13.78 4.34
N THR A 228 6.79 -14.07 3.84
CA THR A 228 6.08 -13.21 2.89
C THR A 228 4.84 -12.58 3.49
N TYR A 229 4.57 -11.35 3.08
CA TYR A 229 3.37 -10.60 3.39
C TYR A 229 2.81 -10.05 2.09
N GLU A 230 1.60 -10.46 1.71
CA GLU A 230 0.96 -10.02 0.48
C GLU A 230 -0.31 -9.23 0.81
N THR A 231 -0.41 -8.01 0.30
CA THR A 231 -1.59 -7.16 0.43
C THR A 231 -2.16 -6.91 -0.95
N THR A 232 -3.46 -7.14 -1.12
CA THR A 232 -4.19 -6.90 -2.35
C THR A 232 -5.35 -5.95 -2.09
N THR A 233 -5.32 -4.78 -2.72
CA THR A 233 -6.45 -3.84 -2.76
C THR A 233 -7.21 -4.04 -4.05
N THR A 234 -8.52 -4.26 -3.98
CA THR A 234 -9.41 -4.39 -5.15
C THR A 234 -10.45 -3.27 -5.09
N TYR A 235 -10.55 -2.49 -6.16
CA TYR A 235 -11.48 -1.37 -6.27
C TYR A 235 -12.76 -1.79 -6.98
N LYS A 236 -13.92 -1.33 -6.50
CA LYS A 236 -15.21 -1.59 -7.15
C LYS A 236 -15.43 -0.60 -8.30
N GLY A 237 -14.98 -0.99 -9.50
CA GLY A 237 -15.22 -0.24 -10.73
C GLY A 237 -14.19 0.87 -11.02
N PRO A 238 -14.45 1.70 -12.06
CA PRO A 238 -13.55 2.76 -12.46
C PRO A 238 -13.57 3.93 -11.45
N PRO A 239 -12.49 4.74 -11.36
CA PRO A 239 -12.38 5.85 -10.40
C PRO A 239 -13.60 6.77 -10.37
N GLU A 240 -14.14 6.99 -9.18
CA GLU A 240 -15.22 7.97 -8.94
C GLU A 240 -14.62 9.13 -8.15
N TRP A 241 -14.32 10.22 -8.86
CA TRP A 241 -13.71 11.38 -8.24
C TRP A 241 -14.75 12.41 -7.82
N VAL A 242 -14.66 12.88 -6.57
CA VAL A 242 -15.43 14.01 -6.06
C VAL A 242 -14.49 15.18 -5.77
N ASP A 243 -14.79 16.32 -6.37
CA ASP A 243 -14.06 17.57 -6.17
C ASP A 243 -14.62 18.39 -5.00
N ASN A 244 -13.80 19.32 -4.50
CA ASN A 244 -14.18 20.29 -3.46
C ASN A 244 -14.70 19.66 -2.15
N VAL A 245 -14.27 18.46 -1.81
CA VAL A 245 -14.61 17.80 -0.55
C VAL A 245 -13.92 18.52 0.61
N PRO A 246 -14.66 19.07 1.59
CA PRO A 246 -14.08 19.74 2.74
C PRO A 246 -13.09 18.84 3.49
N GLY A 247 -11.94 19.41 3.90
CA GLY A 247 -10.92 18.67 4.65
C GLY A 247 -10.05 17.69 3.85
N ALA A 248 -10.37 17.43 2.57
CA ALA A 248 -9.59 16.52 1.72
C ALA A 248 -8.27 17.13 1.23
N GLY A 249 -8.22 18.45 1.01
CA GLY A 249 -7.07 19.16 0.49
C GLY A 249 -5.95 19.36 1.52
N LYS A 250 -4.82 19.91 1.07
CA LYS A 250 -3.73 20.33 1.96
C LYS A 250 -4.24 21.40 2.94
N ASP A 251 -3.76 21.34 4.18
CA ASP A 251 -4.09 22.30 5.25
C ASP A 251 -5.59 22.41 5.57
N GLY A 252 -6.35 21.33 5.34
CA GLY A 252 -7.80 21.27 5.62
C GLY A 252 -8.68 21.96 4.59
N ARG A 253 -8.10 22.46 3.48
CA ARG A 253 -8.86 23.05 2.37
C ARG A 253 -9.72 21.99 1.65
N PRO A 254 -10.73 22.41 0.88
CA PRO A 254 -11.41 21.49 -0.03
C PRO A 254 -10.42 20.82 -0.98
N GLY A 255 -10.63 19.54 -1.25
CA GLY A 255 -9.76 18.75 -2.12
C GLY A 255 -10.56 17.76 -2.96
N ARG A 256 -9.83 17.00 -3.77
CA ARG A 256 -10.40 15.93 -4.60
C ARG A 256 -10.12 14.58 -3.95
N ILE A 257 -11.11 13.70 -3.91
CA ILE A 257 -10.97 12.32 -3.41
C ILE A 257 -11.57 11.32 -4.39
N ASP A 258 -11.02 10.11 -4.39
CA ASP A 258 -11.64 8.94 -4.99
C ASP A 258 -12.55 8.29 -3.93
N VAL A 259 -13.82 8.10 -4.27
CA VAL A 259 -14.87 7.59 -3.38
C VAL A 259 -15.32 6.17 -3.75
N ARG A 260 -14.53 5.47 -4.58
CA ARG A 260 -14.77 4.06 -4.81
C ARG A 260 -14.72 3.27 -3.51
N ASP A 261 -15.70 2.39 -3.36
CA ASP A 261 -15.59 1.23 -2.49
C ASP A 261 -14.37 0.38 -2.89
N TYR A 262 -13.73 -0.23 -1.90
CA TYR A 262 -12.62 -1.13 -2.13
C TYR A 262 -12.56 -2.19 -1.05
N SER A 263 -11.87 -3.30 -1.34
CA SER A 263 -11.57 -4.36 -0.38
C SER A 263 -10.07 -4.56 -0.30
N ILE A 264 -9.52 -4.65 0.90
CA ILE A 264 -8.13 -5.03 1.14
C ILE A 264 -8.12 -6.46 1.63
N THR A 265 -7.30 -7.32 1.01
CA THR A 265 -7.01 -8.67 1.51
C THR A 265 -5.53 -8.78 1.83
N THR A 266 -5.21 -9.14 3.05
CA THR A 266 -3.84 -9.39 3.50
C THR A 266 -3.65 -10.89 3.72
N THR A 267 -2.60 -11.45 3.12
CA THR A 267 -2.20 -12.85 3.29
C THR A 267 -0.82 -12.91 3.96
N LEU A 268 -0.75 -13.58 5.10
CA LEU A 268 0.48 -13.77 5.86
C LEU A 268 1.26 -15.01 5.36
N SER A 269 2.49 -15.16 5.83
CA SER A 269 3.39 -16.26 5.41
C SER A 269 2.86 -17.66 5.74
N ASP A 270 2.00 -17.79 6.74
CA ASP A 270 1.35 -19.04 7.14
C ASP A 270 0.07 -19.34 6.33
N GLY A 271 -0.28 -18.48 5.37
CA GLY A 271 -1.49 -18.57 4.56
C GLY A 271 -2.74 -18.00 5.22
N THR A 272 -2.65 -17.49 6.46
CA THR A 272 -3.76 -16.82 7.13
C THR A 272 -4.13 -15.55 6.39
N LYS A 273 -5.44 -15.29 6.27
CA LYS A 273 -5.98 -14.13 5.55
C LYS A 273 -6.84 -13.26 6.45
N SER A 274 -6.73 -11.95 6.25
CA SER A 274 -7.72 -10.97 6.70
C SER A 274 -8.24 -10.20 5.49
N THR A 275 -9.52 -9.82 5.55
CA THR A 275 -10.17 -9.03 4.50
C THR A 275 -10.88 -7.86 5.16
N SER A 276 -10.70 -6.66 4.63
CA SER A 276 -11.40 -5.46 5.06
C SER A 276 -12.14 -4.85 3.87
N ASP A 277 -13.46 -4.74 3.98
CA ASP A 277 -14.34 -4.13 2.98
C ASP A 277 -14.67 -2.70 3.39
N PHE A 278 -14.46 -1.76 2.47
CA PHE A 278 -14.64 -0.33 2.68
C PHE A 278 -15.75 0.20 1.77
N THR A 279 -16.64 0.97 2.37
CA THR A 279 -17.62 1.79 1.65
C THR A 279 -17.33 3.26 1.95
N ILE A 280 -17.13 4.05 0.90
CA ILE A 280 -16.70 5.45 1.01
C ILE A 280 -17.81 6.36 0.47
N ASP A 281 -18.23 7.32 1.29
CA ASP A 281 -19.22 8.32 0.92
C ASP A 281 -18.58 9.50 0.17
N LYS A 282 -19.43 10.32 -0.46
CA LYS A 282 -18.99 11.46 -1.30
C LYS A 282 -18.28 12.56 -0.53
N ASP A 283 -18.56 12.71 0.75
CA ASP A 283 -17.87 13.64 1.64
C ASP A 283 -16.59 13.05 2.24
N GLY A 284 -16.26 11.80 1.91
CA GLY A 284 -15.11 11.07 2.43
C GLY A 284 -15.36 10.35 3.75
N SER A 285 -16.57 10.41 4.34
CA SER A 285 -16.95 9.49 5.41
C SER A 285 -17.03 8.06 4.88
N GLY A 286 -17.28 7.09 5.76
CA GLY A 286 -17.51 5.73 5.32
C GLY A 286 -17.61 4.72 6.44
N THR A 287 -17.80 3.47 6.03
CA THR A 287 -17.81 2.29 6.88
C THR A 287 -16.74 1.31 6.45
N MET A 288 -16.16 0.60 7.41
CA MET A 288 -15.27 -0.53 7.16
C MET A 288 -15.76 -1.75 7.94
N ILE A 289 -15.76 -2.90 7.29
CA ILE A 289 -16.02 -4.20 7.90
C ILE A 289 -14.76 -5.04 7.73
N SER A 290 -14.13 -5.44 8.84
CA SER A 290 -12.94 -6.27 8.82
C SER A 290 -13.26 -7.70 9.27
N HIS A 291 -12.73 -8.67 8.54
CA HIS A 291 -12.86 -10.10 8.79
C HIS A 291 -11.48 -10.72 8.99
N SER A 292 -11.26 -11.34 10.15
CA SER A 292 -10.04 -12.08 10.44
C SER A 292 -10.38 -13.39 11.15
N GLY A 293 -10.25 -14.51 10.43
CA GLY A 293 -10.69 -15.81 10.92
C GLY A 293 -12.19 -15.84 11.21
N LYS A 294 -12.56 -15.94 12.50
CA LYS A 294 -13.97 -15.91 12.96
C LYS A 294 -14.41 -14.55 13.49
N THR A 295 -13.49 -13.60 13.60
CA THR A 295 -13.75 -12.28 14.16
C THR A 295 -14.20 -11.35 13.05
N THR A 296 -15.25 -10.59 13.31
CA THR A 296 -15.71 -9.48 12.46
C THR A 296 -15.76 -8.22 13.31
N GLU A 297 -15.26 -7.11 12.76
CA GLU A 297 -15.23 -5.82 13.44
C GLU A 297 -15.73 -4.72 12.50
N HIS A 298 -16.45 -3.76 13.07
CA HIS A 298 -17.10 -2.69 12.32
C HIS A 298 -16.52 -1.34 12.72
N TYR A 299 -16.27 -0.51 11.71
CA TYR A 299 -15.67 0.80 11.89
C TYR A 299 -16.38 1.85 11.05
N ILE A 300 -16.33 3.09 11.53
CA ILE A 300 -16.83 4.28 10.86
C ILE A 300 -15.75 5.35 10.79
N ARG A 301 -15.85 6.23 9.80
CA ARG A 301 -14.98 7.39 9.62
C ARG A 301 -15.82 8.62 9.31
N ASP A 302 -15.53 9.73 9.98
CA ASP A 302 -16.33 10.97 9.88
C ASP A 302 -15.96 11.89 8.68
N GLY A 303 -15.00 11.50 7.85
CA GLY A 303 -14.54 12.33 6.72
C GLY A 303 -13.22 11.84 6.10
N PRO A 304 -12.69 12.53 5.08
CA PRO A 304 -11.62 12.02 4.21
C PRO A 304 -10.26 11.89 4.90
N LYS A 305 -10.10 12.53 6.07
CA LYS A 305 -8.93 12.46 6.96
C LYS A 305 -9.31 12.09 8.40
N GLY A 306 -10.55 11.65 8.61
CA GLY A 306 -10.96 11.13 9.91
C GLY A 306 -10.26 9.80 10.17
N GLU A 307 -9.95 9.51 11.43
CA GLU A 307 -9.50 8.18 11.83
C GLU A 307 -10.69 7.20 11.77
N TRP A 308 -10.43 5.95 11.36
CA TRP A 308 -11.39 4.86 11.54
C TRP A 308 -11.56 4.55 13.02
N LYS A 309 -12.80 4.62 13.49
CA LYS A 309 -13.17 4.33 14.88
C LYS A 309 -14.14 3.17 14.88
N ARG A 310 -14.06 2.30 15.91
CA ARG A 310 -15.06 1.24 16.10
C ARG A 310 -16.45 1.85 16.09
N ASP A 311 -17.35 1.22 15.35
CA ASP A 311 -18.74 1.64 15.28
C ASP A 311 -19.41 1.34 16.64
N PRO A 312 -19.87 2.36 17.39
CA PRO A 312 -20.53 2.15 18.67
C PRO A 312 -21.77 1.25 18.56
N LYS A 313 -22.41 1.18 17.39
CA LYS A 313 -23.58 0.34 17.12
C LYS A 313 -23.26 -1.15 17.23
N TYR A 314 -22.04 -1.56 16.92
CA TYR A 314 -21.59 -2.95 16.90
C TYR A 314 -20.67 -3.28 18.06
N ALA A 315 -20.46 -2.37 19.02
CA ALA A 315 -19.51 -2.56 20.12
C ALA A 315 -19.73 -3.86 20.91
N ASP A 316 -20.99 -4.26 21.15
CA ASP A 316 -21.33 -5.50 21.86
C ASP A 316 -21.13 -6.76 21.00
N GLU A 317 -21.33 -6.65 19.67
CA GLU A 317 -21.12 -7.75 18.72
C GLU A 317 -19.62 -7.98 18.47
N ASP A 318 -18.87 -6.89 18.32
CA ASP A 318 -17.43 -6.85 18.12
C ASP A 318 -16.64 -7.25 19.39
N ALA A 319 -17.21 -7.04 20.59
CA ALA A 319 -16.61 -7.46 21.86
C ALA A 319 -16.67 -8.99 22.10
N GLY A 320 -17.39 -9.72 21.26
CA GLY A 320 -17.52 -11.18 21.33
C GLY A 320 -18.57 -11.64 22.34
N ARG A 321 -19.39 -12.62 21.93
CA ARG A 321 -20.18 -13.46 22.83
C ARG A 321 -19.24 -14.37 23.65
N ASP A 322 -18.60 -13.81 24.65
CA ASP A 322 -18.15 -14.55 25.83
C ASP A 322 -18.56 -13.74 27.06
N GLY A 323 -19.84 -13.85 27.38
CA GLY A 323 -20.40 -13.38 28.64
C GLY A 323 -19.94 -14.26 29.80
N THR A 324 -18.64 -14.25 30.13
CA THR A 324 -18.09 -14.59 31.45
C THR A 324 -16.57 -14.34 31.44
N GLU A 325 -16.15 -13.11 31.73
CA GLU A 325 -15.29 -12.82 32.89
C GLU A 325 -15.06 -11.31 33.00
N LYS A 326 -15.29 -10.80 34.21
CA LYS A 326 -15.13 -9.40 34.56
C LYS A 326 -13.64 -9.05 34.66
N GLY A 327 -13.24 -7.95 34.03
CA GLY A 327 -12.13 -7.14 34.52
C GLY A 327 -11.09 -6.77 33.47
N GLY A 328 -11.22 -5.57 32.89
CA GLY A 328 -10.19 -4.96 32.07
C GLY A 328 -10.79 -3.97 31.10
N GLY A 329 -11.18 -2.78 31.58
CA GLY A 329 -11.62 -1.71 30.71
C GLY A 329 -10.51 -1.36 29.73
N VAL A 330 -10.75 -1.57 28.43
CA VAL A 330 -9.79 -1.21 27.38
C VAL A 330 -9.94 0.29 27.11
N GLN A 331 -8.85 1.02 27.38
CA GLN A 331 -8.74 2.46 27.25
C GLN A 331 -8.68 2.91 25.79
N LYS A 332 -9.13 4.17 25.59
CA LYS A 332 -9.01 4.99 24.38
C LYS A 332 -7.73 4.73 23.57
N PRO A 333 -7.80 4.71 22.22
CA PRO A 333 -6.62 4.75 21.37
C PRO A 333 -5.81 6.04 21.60
N PRO A 334 -4.47 6.02 21.41
CA PRO A 334 -3.63 7.18 21.60
C PRO A 334 -3.88 8.24 20.52
N PRO A 335 -3.66 9.53 20.81
CA PRO A 335 -3.91 10.61 19.87
C PRO A 335 -2.94 10.53 18.68
N GLY A 336 -3.46 10.61 17.47
CA GLY A 336 -2.68 10.82 16.25
C GLY A 336 -1.61 11.89 16.47
N GLY A 337 -0.36 11.53 16.21
CA GLY A 337 0.80 12.41 16.39
C GLY A 337 0.62 13.69 15.59
N LYS A 338 0.72 14.83 16.28
CA LYS A 338 0.85 16.13 15.61
C LYS A 338 2.12 16.12 14.75
N LEU A 339 1.93 16.25 13.44
CA LEU A 339 3.00 16.71 12.55
C LEU A 339 3.30 18.18 12.91
N ASN A 340 4.57 18.45 13.25
CA ASN A 340 5.13 19.80 13.23
C ASN A 340 5.49 20.18 11.79
#